data_AF-K2BPT2-F1
#
_entry.id   AF-K2BPT2-F1
#
_cell.length_a   1.000
_cell.length_b   1.000
_cell.length_c   1.000
_cell.angle_alpha   90.00
_cell.angle_beta   90.00
_cell.angle_gamma   90.00
#
_symmetry.space_group_name_H-M   'P 1'
#
loop_
_entity.id
_entity.type
_entity.pdbx_description
1 polymer ?
#
loop_
_entity_poly.entity_id
_entity_poly.type
_entity_poly.pdbx_seq_one_letter_code
_entity_poly.pdbx_strand_id
1 'polypeptide(L)'
;MTFNKINTYKWFQDKVYKVSADHNPSDKMEALKLAEQWDKKIPLGVYYQEEKPTYNDELPQLADKTLREYGVEDVNIAPLMKEYE
;
A
#
# COMPACT_ATOMS: atom_id res chain seq x y z
N MET A 1 -2.35 14.35 -27.50
CA MET A 1 -1.62 14.76 -26.27
C MET A 1 -2.04 16.18 -25.92
N THR A 2 -3.11 16.33 -25.13
CA THR A 2 -3.90 17.57 -25.12
C THR A 2 -3.58 18.49 -23.94
N PHE A 3 -3.09 17.96 -22.82
CA PHE A 3 -2.87 18.73 -21.58
C PHE A 3 -1.44 18.66 -21.05
N ASN A 4 -0.80 17.49 -20.98
CA ASN A 4 0.59 17.37 -20.57
C ASN A 4 1.53 17.31 -21.79
N LYS A 5 2.27 18.39 -22.03
CA LYS A 5 3.22 18.53 -23.15
C LYS A 5 4.67 18.19 -22.77
N ILE A 6 4.97 18.05 -21.47
CA ILE A 6 6.32 17.81 -20.95
C ILE A 6 6.54 16.31 -20.78
N ASN A 7 5.63 15.63 -20.07
CA ASN A 7 5.73 14.19 -19.78
C ASN A 7 5.08 13.40 -20.93
N THR A 8 5.71 13.49 -22.10
CA THR A 8 5.28 12.79 -23.31
C THR A 8 5.64 11.30 -23.26
N TYR A 9 5.01 10.47 -24.10
CA TYR A 9 5.39 9.06 -24.24
C TYR A 9 6.90 8.88 -24.50
N LYS A 10 7.43 9.64 -25.47
CA LYS A 10 8.86 9.61 -25.81
C LYS A 10 9.75 10.03 -24.63
N TRP A 11 9.33 11.05 -23.88
CA TRP A 11 10.05 11.50 -22.69
C TRP A 11 10.17 10.40 -21.62
N PHE A 12 9.09 9.65 -21.37
CA PHE A 12 9.14 8.50 -20.46
C PHE A 12 9.99 7.36 -21.03
N GLN A 13 9.81 7.03 -22.31
CA GLN A 13 10.54 5.94 -22.97
C GLN A 13 12.07 6.15 -22.90
N ASP A 14 12.53 7.39 -23.06
CA ASP A 14 13.96 7.71 -23.03
C ASP A 14 14.55 7.73 -21.60
N LYS A 15 13.71 7.84 -20.56
CA LYS A 15 14.14 7.99 -19.14
C LYS A 15 13.96 6.74 -18.30
N VAL A 16 13.00 5.88 -18.62
CA VAL A 16 12.68 4.71 -17.82
C VAL A 16 13.74 3.62 -17.99
N TYR A 17 14.15 3.00 -16.87
CA TYR A 17 15.01 1.82 -16.89
C TYR A 17 14.48 0.78 -15.88
N LYS A 18 14.75 -0.51 -16.14
CA LYS A 18 14.37 -1.57 -15.21
C LYS A 18 15.35 -1.64 -14.03
N VAL A 19 14.82 -1.72 -12.81
CA VAL A 19 15.64 -2.02 -11.62
C VAL A 19 16.32 -3.38 -11.80
N SER A 20 17.57 -3.51 -11.35
CA SER A 20 18.36 -4.75 -11.49
C SER A 20 17.70 -5.91 -10.74
N ALA A 21 17.89 -7.13 -11.26
CA ALA A 21 17.48 -8.35 -10.55
C ALA A 21 18.26 -8.57 -9.24
N ASP A 22 19.44 -7.95 -9.12
CA ASP A 22 20.27 -8.01 -7.91
C ASP A 22 19.82 -7.02 -6.82
N HIS A 23 18.81 -6.19 -7.09
CA HIS A 23 18.27 -5.26 -6.11
C HIS A 23 17.67 -6.02 -4.92
N ASN A 24 18.02 -5.61 -3.70
CA ASN A 24 17.45 -6.17 -2.48
C ASN A 24 16.18 -5.38 -2.09
N PRO A 25 14.97 -5.92 -2.31
CA PRO A 25 13.74 -5.20 -2.00
C PRO A 25 13.43 -5.13 -0.50
N SER A 26 14.18 -5.80 0.37
CA SER A 26 13.97 -5.73 1.83
C SER A 26 14.73 -4.58 2.50
N ASP A 27 15.61 -3.87 1.78
CA ASP A 27 16.31 -2.69 2.28
C ASP A 27 15.51 -1.41 1.99
N LYS A 28 14.90 -0.82 3.04
CA LYS A 28 14.12 0.41 2.94
C LYS A 28 14.94 1.61 2.47
N MET A 29 16.22 1.69 2.85
CA MET A 29 17.06 2.83 2.52
C MET A 29 17.44 2.80 1.04
N GLU A 30 17.78 1.62 0.51
CA GLU A 30 18.02 1.44 -0.92
C GLU A 30 16.75 1.69 -1.75
N ALA A 31 15.59 1.23 -1.27
CA ALA A 31 14.30 1.51 -1.92
C ALA A 31 14.00 3.03 -2.01
N LEU A 32 14.28 3.78 -0.93
CA LEU A 32 14.12 5.24 -0.92
C LEU A 32 15.07 5.92 -1.90
N LYS A 33 16.35 5.52 -1.94
CA LYS A 33 17.32 6.05 -2.90
C LYS A 33 16.89 5.83 -4.35
N LEU A 34 16.27 4.69 -4.66
CA LEU A 34 15.69 4.43 -5.99
C LEU A 34 14.49 5.36 -6.26
N ALA A 35 13.59 5.53 -5.28
CA ALA A 35 12.42 6.39 -5.41
C ALA A 35 12.76 7.87 -5.63
N GLU A 36 13.87 8.34 -5.07
CA GLU A 36 14.36 9.71 -5.26
C GLU A 36 14.93 9.99 -6.67
N GLN A 37 15.14 8.95 -7.49
CA GLN A 37 15.61 9.13 -8.86
C GLN A 37 14.46 9.57 -9.78
N TRP A 38 14.37 10.89 -10.01
CA TRP A 38 13.34 11.46 -10.90
C TRP A 38 13.91 12.25 -12.08
N ASP A 39 15.04 12.94 -11.90
CA ASP A 39 15.50 13.93 -12.88
C ASP A 39 16.11 13.32 -14.15
N LYS A 40 17.04 12.37 -13.99
CA LYS A 40 17.83 11.84 -15.12
C LYS A 40 17.29 10.53 -15.67
N LYS A 41 16.94 9.61 -14.76
CA LYS A 41 16.43 8.29 -15.06
C LYS A 41 15.31 7.96 -14.08
N ILE A 42 14.32 7.22 -14.55
CA ILE A 42 13.16 6.81 -13.75
C ILE A 42 13.26 5.29 -13.61
N PRO A 43 13.53 4.76 -12.41
CA PRO A 43 13.53 3.33 -12.20
C PRO A 43 12.12 2.75 -12.41
N LEU A 44 12.05 1.49 -12.80
CA LEU A 44 10.82 0.75 -12.99
C LEU A 44 11.02 -0.68 -12.48
N GLY A 45 10.21 -1.09 -11.52
CA GLY A 45 10.30 -2.41 -10.89
C GLY A 45 9.85 -2.37 -9.42
N VAL A 46 10.21 -3.41 -8.68
CA VAL A 46 9.97 -3.50 -7.24
C VAL A 46 11.07 -2.74 -6.51
N TYR A 47 10.70 -1.70 -5.76
CA TYR A 47 11.67 -0.94 -4.95
C TYR A 47 11.76 -1.53 -3.55
N TYR A 48 10.62 -1.87 -2.97
CA TYR A 48 10.51 -2.40 -1.63
C TYR A 48 9.46 -3.50 -1.56
N GLN A 49 9.76 -4.57 -0.83
CA GLN A 49 8.84 -5.65 -0.52
C GLN A 49 9.13 -6.20 0.87
N GLU A 50 8.07 -6.30 1.67
CA GLU A 50 8.11 -6.81 3.04
C GLU A 50 6.79 -7.53 3.31
N GLU A 51 6.89 -8.67 3.99
CA GLU A 51 5.73 -9.37 4.52
C GLU A 51 5.45 -8.85 5.93
N LYS A 52 4.25 -8.29 6.12
CA LYS A 52 3.77 -7.75 7.39
C LYS A 52 2.30 -8.07 7.56
N PRO A 53 1.82 -8.20 8.82
CA PRO A 53 0.40 -8.23 9.10
C PRO A 53 -0.28 -7.05 8.41
N THR A 54 -1.36 -7.33 7.68
CA THR A 54 -2.26 -6.31 7.20
C THR A 54 -3.05 -5.75 8.39
N TYR A 55 -3.69 -4.59 8.19
CA TYR A 55 -4.54 -4.02 9.23
C TYR A 55 -5.62 -5.00 9.74
N ASN A 56 -6.16 -5.85 8.87
CA ASN A 56 -7.16 -6.84 9.29
C ASN A 56 -6.56 -7.94 10.15
N ASP A 57 -5.32 -8.36 9.87
CA ASP A 57 -4.63 -9.41 10.65
C ASP A 57 -4.35 -8.94 12.09
N GLU A 58 -4.28 -7.62 12.30
CA GLU A 58 -4.09 -7.01 13.62
C GLU A 58 -5.40 -6.89 14.43
N LEU A 59 -6.56 -7.13 13.81
CA LEU A 59 -7.86 -7.01 14.47
C LEU A 59 -8.34 -8.39 14.95
N PRO A 60 -8.23 -8.71 16.25
CA PRO A 60 -8.61 -10.03 16.76
C PRO A 60 -10.09 -10.37 16.50
N GLN A 61 -10.97 -9.36 16.47
CA GLN A 61 -12.39 -9.54 16.13
C GLN A 61 -12.62 -9.98 14.67
N LEU A 62 -11.62 -9.84 13.80
CA LEU A 62 -11.68 -10.25 12.38
C LEU A 62 -10.86 -11.50 12.09
N ALA A 63 -10.28 -12.15 13.11
CA ALA A 63 -9.39 -13.29 12.93
C ALA A 63 -10.06 -14.48 12.22
N ASP A 64 -11.32 -14.76 12.56
CA ASP A 64 -12.05 -15.93 12.04
C ASP A 64 -12.94 -15.60 10.83
N LYS A 65 -13.58 -14.44 10.83
CA LYS A 65 -14.56 -14.03 9.80
C LYS A 65 -14.77 -12.53 9.76
N THR A 66 -15.38 -12.05 8.69
CA THR A 66 -15.68 -10.62 8.51
C THR A 66 -16.83 -10.17 9.41
N LEU A 67 -16.88 -8.88 9.78
CA LEU A 67 -17.99 -8.32 10.57
C LEU A 67 -19.38 -8.59 9.97
N ARG A 68 -19.46 -8.68 8.63
CA ARG A 68 -20.71 -8.96 7.92
C ARG A 68 -21.28 -10.35 8.24
N GLU A 69 -20.43 -11.30 8.57
CA GLU A 69 -20.79 -12.70 8.84
C GLU A 69 -21.09 -12.96 10.31
N TYR A 70 -20.90 -11.95 11.18
CA TYR A 70 -21.39 -12.02 12.55
C TYR A 70 -22.88 -11.67 12.58
N GLY A 71 -23.68 -12.57 13.16
CA GLY A 71 -25.07 -12.29 13.49
C GLY A 71 -25.16 -11.30 14.63
N VAL A 72 -26.12 -10.38 14.56
CA VAL A 72 -26.40 -9.39 15.63
C VAL A 72 -27.51 -9.87 16.58
N GLU A 73 -28.03 -11.08 16.37
CA GLU A 73 -29.22 -11.59 17.05
C GLU A 73 -29.01 -11.74 18.57
N ASP A 74 -27.78 -12.05 18.99
CA ASP A 74 -27.40 -12.22 20.40
C ASP A 74 -26.76 -10.97 21.02
N VAL A 75 -26.74 -9.83 20.31
CA VAL A 75 -26.07 -8.60 20.76
C VAL A 75 -27.04 -7.72 21.56
N ASN A 76 -26.87 -7.66 22.88
CA ASN A 76 -27.66 -6.78 23.76
C ASN A 76 -26.93 -5.46 24.08
N ILE A 77 -27.40 -4.36 23.50
CA ILE A 77 -26.86 -3.00 23.71
C ILE A 77 -27.56 -2.21 24.82
N ALA A 78 -28.67 -2.70 25.38
CA ALA A 78 -29.46 -1.96 26.38
C ALA A 78 -28.66 -1.52 27.64
N PRO A 79 -27.68 -2.30 28.15
CA PRO A 79 -26.84 -1.86 29.27
C PRO A 79 -25.96 -0.65 28.96
N LEU A 80 -25.47 -0.52 27.72
CA LEU A 80 -24.60 0.58 27.29
C LEU A 80 -25.37 1.89 27.14
N MET A 81 -26.64 1.81 26.74
CA MET A 81 -27.50 2.99 26.57
C MET A 81 -27.86 3.66 27.90
N LYS A 82 -27.98 2.87 28.99
CA LYS A 82 -28.27 3.39 30.34
C LYS A 82 -27.17 4.25 30.94
N GLU A 83 -25.94 4.17 30.44
CA GLU A 83 -24.82 4.99 30.93
C GLU A 83 -24.92 6.45 30.47
N TYR A 84 -25.76 6.73 29.47
CA TYR A 84 -25.93 8.06 28.86
C TYR A 84 -27.32 8.67 29.09
N GLU A 85 -28.15 8.05 29.95
CA GLU A 85 -29.40 8.62 30.51
C GLU A 85 -29.14 9.26 31.88
#